data_AF-A0A2V3HR32-F1
#
_entry.id   AF-A0A2V3HR32-F1
#
_cell.length_a   1.000
_cell.length_b   1.000
_cell.length_c   1.000
_cell.angle_alpha   90.00
_cell.angle_beta   90.00
_cell.angle_gamma   90.00
#
_symmetry.space_group_name_H-M   'P 1'
#
loop_
_entity.id
_entity.type
_entity.pdbx_description
1 polymer ?
#
loop_
_entity_poly.entity_id
_entity_poly.type
_entity_poly.pdbx_seq_one_letter_code
_entity_poly.pdbx_strand_id
1 'polypeptide(L)'
;MTMDGRESAYSLVSEPSPWWLRGLAIIMALLVIMMALGALSGILTPMLIDRYLPDDWEEIEPYPEDGTEEDIANWTEDKKFWDELVDYMDGMMGVLEFSALYSGLLVILGLFCIPVLWKGDRELGIKLVGAWIGINLLGGVVMMWMVSKVGFYPQLDFGPEAGGTEIPEAINTLSAIASGAQIVICNGILLAILVLVASKSKPETSFDIPSGFRPSEPPQS
;
A
#
# COMPACT_ATOMS: atom_id res chain seq x y z
N MET A 1 40.53 -52.16 -9.36
CA MET A 1 41.66 -51.24 -9.63
C MET A 1 41.07 -49.84 -9.62
N THR A 2 41.67 -48.97 -8.82
CA THR A 2 41.12 -47.80 -8.13
C THR A 2 40.38 -46.78 -9.00
N MET A 3 39.14 -46.47 -8.61
CA MET A 3 38.49 -45.20 -8.93
C MET A 3 39.28 -44.09 -8.24
N ASP A 4 39.69 -43.08 -9.01
CA ASP A 4 40.34 -41.87 -8.52
C ASP A 4 39.32 -41.02 -7.76
N GLY A 5 39.19 -41.30 -6.46
CA GLY A 5 38.34 -40.60 -5.50
C GLY A 5 38.93 -39.26 -5.07
N ARG A 6 39.24 -38.39 -6.03
CA ARG A 6 39.49 -36.97 -5.77
C ARG A 6 38.17 -36.22 -5.80
N GLU A 7 37.31 -36.51 -4.82
CA GLU A 7 36.28 -35.55 -4.41
C GLU A 7 37.03 -34.31 -3.92
N SER A 8 37.03 -33.26 -4.75
CA SER A 8 37.70 -32.03 -4.39
C SER A 8 37.03 -31.48 -3.13
N ALA A 9 37.79 -31.34 -2.05
CA ALA A 9 37.37 -30.76 -0.79
C ALA A 9 37.04 -29.25 -0.87
N TYR A 10 36.67 -28.75 -2.05
CA TYR A 10 35.96 -27.50 -2.19
C TYR A 10 34.50 -27.82 -1.94
N SER A 11 34.03 -27.63 -0.71
CA SER A 11 32.59 -27.39 -0.53
C SER A 11 32.27 -26.22 -1.46
N LEU A 12 31.57 -26.49 -2.56
CA LEU A 12 31.07 -25.46 -3.45
C LEU A 12 30.29 -24.50 -2.56
N VAL A 13 30.85 -23.32 -2.30
CA VAL A 13 30.09 -22.21 -1.73
C VAL A 13 28.92 -22.06 -2.66
N SER A 14 27.73 -22.46 -2.19
CA SER A 14 26.57 -22.46 -3.04
C SER A 14 26.21 -21.00 -3.27
N GLU A 15 26.40 -20.52 -4.51
CA GLU A 15 25.96 -19.17 -4.85
C GLU A 15 24.44 -19.10 -4.65
N PRO A 16 23.95 -18.08 -3.92
CA PRO A 16 22.54 -17.97 -3.62
C PRO A 16 21.76 -17.80 -4.92
N SER A 17 20.61 -18.48 -5.01
CA SER A 17 19.79 -18.44 -6.23
C SER A 17 19.39 -17.00 -6.59
N PRO A 18 19.63 -16.53 -7.83
CA PRO A 18 19.27 -15.18 -8.25
C PRO A 18 17.75 -14.92 -8.24
N TRP A 19 16.95 -15.98 -8.17
CA TRP A 19 15.49 -15.89 -8.15
C TRP A 19 14.92 -15.32 -6.86
N TRP A 20 15.67 -15.25 -5.76
CA TRP A 20 15.22 -14.52 -4.56
C TRP A 20 15.05 -13.03 -4.83
N LEU A 21 16.02 -12.42 -5.52
CA LEU A 21 15.96 -11.00 -5.87
C LEU A 21 15.03 -10.75 -7.07
N ARG A 22 15.05 -11.61 -8.09
CA ARG A 22 14.12 -11.50 -9.22
C ARG A 22 12.66 -11.71 -8.81
N GLY A 23 12.41 -12.62 -7.87
CA GLY A 23 11.08 -12.82 -7.28
C GLY A 23 10.59 -11.57 -6.55
N LEU A 24 11.46 -10.93 -5.76
CA LEU A 24 11.15 -9.64 -5.15
C LEU A 24 10.90 -8.55 -6.20
N ALA A 25 11.65 -8.53 -7.30
CA ALA A 25 11.42 -7.60 -8.40
C ALA A 25 10.03 -7.76 -9.04
N ILE A 26 9.56 -9.00 -9.20
CA ILE A 26 8.20 -9.29 -9.72
C ILE A 26 7.15 -8.77 -8.76
N ILE A 27 7.30 -9.03 -7.45
CA ILE A 27 6.39 -8.50 -6.43
C ILE A 27 6.35 -6.96 -6.49
N MET A 28 7.52 -6.31 -6.56
CA MET A 28 7.60 -4.86 -6.70
C MET A 28 6.92 -4.36 -7.97
N ALA A 29 7.06 -5.05 -9.10
CA ALA A 29 6.37 -4.69 -10.33
C ALA A 29 4.83 -4.73 -10.19
N LEU A 30 4.30 -5.77 -9.53
CA LEU A 30 2.86 -5.86 -9.25
C LEU A 30 2.39 -4.74 -8.32
N LEU A 31 3.14 -4.44 -7.26
CA LEU A 31 2.82 -3.35 -6.34
C LEU A 31 2.85 -1.99 -7.05
N VAL A 32 3.84 -1.75 -7.92
CA VAL A 32 3.92 -0.53 -8.73
C VAL A 32 2.70 -0.39 -9.63
N ILE A 33 2.24 -1.46 -10.28
CA ILE A 33 1.03 -1.42 -11.11
C ILE A 33 -0.18 -1.04 -10.25
N MET A 34 -0.35 -1.65 -9.07
CA MET A 34 -1.44 -1.29 -8.16
C MET A 34 -1.37 0.17 -7.72
N MET A 35 -0.19 0.68 -7.39
CA MET A 35 0.00 2.09 -7.02
C MET A 35 -0.27 3.02 -8.20
N ALA A 36 0.07 2.63 -9.43
CA ALA A 36 -0.24 3.42 -10.62
C ALA A 36 -1.76 3.51 -10.85
N LEU A 37 -2.48 2.39 -10.66
CA LEU A 37 -3.95 2.40 -10.72
C LEU A 37 -4.55 3.26 -9.59
N GLY A 38 -4.00 3.19 -8.38
CA GLY A 38 -4.41 4.05 -7.27
C GLY A 38 -4.18 5.53 -7.56
N ALA A 39 -3.03 5.88 -8.13
CA ALA A 39 -2.71 7.24 -8.54
C ALA A 39 -3.68 7.75 -9.62
N LEU A 40 -3.95 6.94 -10.64
CA LEU A 40 -4.93 7.26 -11.67
C LEU A 40 -6.33 7.44 -11.10
N SER A 41 -6.76 6.55 -10.19
CA SER A 41 -8.07 6.67 -9.54
C SER A 41 -8.19 7.94 -8.72
N GLY A 42 -7.16 8.29 -7.93
CA GLY A 42 -7.18 9.51 -7.11
C GLY A 42 -7.22 10.81 -7.93
N ILE A 43 -6.84 10.75 -9.22
CA ILE A 43 -6.96 11.88 -10.16
C ILE A 43 -8.33 11.86 -10.86
N LEU A 44 -8.75 10.69 -11.36
CA LEU A 44 -9.95 10.57 -12.17
C LEU A 44 -11.22 10.69 -11.35
N THR A 45 -11.26 10.18 -10.13
CA THR A 45 -12.47 10.20 -9.30
C THR A 45 -12.95 11.62 -9.00
N PRO A 46 -12.12 12.56 -8.50
CA PRO A 46 -12.54 13.94 -8.31
C PRO A 46 -13.05 14.59 -9.62
N MET A 47 -12.32 14.41 -10.73
CA MET A 47 -12.74 14.95 -12.03
C MET A 47 -14.10 14.43 -12.50
N LEU A 48 -14.43 13.17 -12.20
CA LEU A 48 -15.72 12.58 -12.52
C LEU A 48 -16.82 13.10 -11.60
N ILE A 49 -16.53 13.28 -10.31
CA ILE A 49 -17.46 13.86 -9.33
C ILE A 49 -17.83 15.27 -9.76
N ASP A 50 -16.85 16.17 -9.92
CA ASP A 50 -17.04 17.57 -10.35
C ASP A 50 -17.82 17.70 -11.67
N ARG A 51 -17.72 16.68 -12.53
CA ARG A 51 -18.34 16.71 -13.85
C ARG A 51 -19.80 16.25 -13.85
N TYR A 52 -20.13 15.30 -12.99
CA TYR A 52 -21.39 14.53 -13.08
C TYR A 52 -22.29 14.64 -11.86
N LEU A 53 -21.78 15.07 -10.71
CA LEU A 53 -22.57 15.29 -9.50
C LEU A 53 -22.78 16.80 -9.33
N PRO A 54 -24.04 17.28 -9.31
CA PRO A 54 -24.32 18.68 -9.06
C PRO A 54 -24.16 19.01 -7.57
N ASP A 55 -23.58 20.17 -7.28
CA ASP A 55 -23.38 20.61 -5.88
C ASP A 55 -24.70 21.10 -5.26
N ASP A 56 -25.61 21.65 -6.06
CA ASP A 56 -26.88 22.21 -5.60
C ASP A 56 -28.04 21.21 -5.80
N TRP A 57 -28.77 20.94 -4.72
CA TRP A 57 -29.97 20.11 -4.75
C TRP A 57 -31.04 20.66 -5.69
N GLU A 58 -31.14 21.99 -5.86
CA GLU A 58 -32.10 22.62 -6.77
C GLU A 58 -31.88 22.24 -8.25
N GLU A 59 -30.68 21.80 -8.62
CA GLU A 59 -30.39 21.29 -9.96
C GLU A 59 -30.92 19.86 -10.17
N ILE A 60 -31.11 19.10 -9.09
CA ILE A 60 -31.69 17.75 -9.10
C ILE A 60 -33.20 17.84 -8.99
N GLU A 61 -33.69 18.51 -7.95
CA GLU A 61 -35.11 18.70 -7.68
C GLU A 61 -35.40 20.19 -7.43
N PRO A 62 -36.10 20.87 -8.36
CA PRO A 62 -36.48 22.27 -8.17
C PRO A 62 -37.37 22.48 -6.94
N TYR A 63 -37.19 23.60 -6.25
CA TYR A 63 -38.00 23.94 -5.08
C TYR A 63 -39.51 23.98 -5.43
N PRO A 64 -40.38 23.28 -4.67
CA PRO A 64 -41.81 23.24 -4.95
C PRO A 64 -42.51 24.52 -4.48
N GLU A 65 -42.46 25.59 -5.30
CA GLU A 65 -43.06 26.90 -4.98
C GLU A 65 -44.56 26.84 -4.66
N ASP A 66 -45.31 26.01 -5.40
CA ASP A 66 -46.75 25.78 -5.23
C ASP A 66 -47.07 24.43 -4.54
N GLY A 67 -46.07 23.83 -3.87
CA GLY A 67 -46.20 22.53 -3.19
C GLY A 67 -47.09 22.58 -1.96
N THR A 68 -47.53 21.40 -1.51
CA THR A 68 -48.14 21.26 -0.19
C THR A 68 -47.10 21.47 0.92
N GLU A 69 -47.54 21.68 2.17
CA GLU A 69 -46.61 21.75 3.32
C GLU A 69 -45.76 20.48 3.45
N GLU A 70 -46.31 19.33 3.07
CA GLU A 70 -45.61 18.04 3.05
C GLU A 70 -44.52 18.02 1.96
N ASP A 71 -44.82 18.52 0.76
CA ASP A 71 -43.84 18.57 -0.34
C ASP A 71 -42.66 19.49 0.01
N ILE A 72 -42.93 20.65 0.62
CA ILE A 72 -41.88 21.58 1.06
C ILE A 72 -41.03 20.96 2.18
N ALA A 73 -41.65 20.23 3.12
CA ALA A 73 -40.95 19.58 4.21
C ALA A 73 -40.02 18.48 3.70
N ASN A 74 -40.51 17.60 2.82
CA ASN A 74 -39.72 16.52 2.22
C ASN A 74 -38.55 17.09 1.42
N TRP A 75 -38.79 18.09 0.57
CA TRP A 75 -37.72 18.73 -0.20
C TRP A 75 -36.63 19.33 0.69
N THR A 76 -37.01 19.93 1.82
CA THR A 76 -36.06 20.53 2.78
C THR A 76 -35.21 19.46 3.47
N GLU A 77 -35.81 18.31 3.79
CA GLU A 77 -35.10 17.16 4.35
C GLU A 77 -34.11 16.56 3.34
N ASP A 78 -34.56 16.35 2.10
CA ASP A 78 -33.73 15.82 1.02
C ASP A 78 -32.57 16.74 0.67
N LYS A 79 -32.81 18.06 0.63
CA LYS A 79 -31.74 19.05 0.48
C LYS A 79 -30.69 18.93 1.58
N LYS A 80 -31.13 18.84 2.84
CA LYS A 80 -30.21 18.72 3.97
C LYS A 80 -29.36 17.45 3.86
N PHE A 81 -29.98 16.34 3.48
CA PHE A 81 -29.28 15.08 3.21
C PHE A 81 -28.24 15.23 2.09
N TRP A 82 -28.62 15.90 0.99
CA TRP A 82 -27.73 16.17 -0.14
C TRP A 82 -26.53 17.04 0.27
N ASP A 83 -26.78 18.13 0.98
CA ASP A 83 -25.73 19.04 1.46
C ASP A 83 -24.73 18.29 2.36
N GLU A 84 -25.21 17.42 3.26
CA GLU A 84 -24.34 16.57 4.11
C GLU A 84 -23.49 15.58 3.28
N LEU A 85 -24.03 15.05 2.18
CA LEU A 85 -23.32 14.16 1.28
C LEU A 85 -22.24 14.91 0.47
N VAL A 86 -22.59 16.07 -0.09
CA VAL A 86 -21.66 16.93 -0.86
C VAL A 86 -20.51 17.40 0.04
N ASP A 87 -20.78 17.90 1.24
CA ASP A 87 -19.75 18.30 2.21
C ASP A 87 -18.79 17.15 2.54
N TYR A 88 -19.32 15.93 2.70
CA TYR A 88 -18.49 14.74 2.92
C TYR A 88 -17.62 14.42 1.70
N MET A 89 -18.18 14.49 0.49
CA MET A 89 -17.45 14.23 -0.75
C MET A 89 -16.34 15.26 -0.99
N ASP A 90 -16.61 16.53 -0.73
CA ASP A 90 -15.63 17.62 -0.75
C ASP A 90 -14.46 17.35 0.21
N GLY A 91 -14.78 16.95 1.45
CA GLY A 91 -13.76 16.53 2.41
C GLY A 91 -12.91 15.36 1.90
N MET A 92 -13.54 14.40 1.23
CA MET A 92 -12.86 13.23 0.65
C MET A 92 -12.04 13.57 -0.61
N MET A 93 -12.34 14.64 -1.35
CA MET A 93 -11.54 15.04 -2.51
C MET A 93 -10.10 15.34 -2.13
N GLY A 94 -9.87 16.07 -1.03
CA GLY A 94 -8.50 16.34 -0.54
C GLY A 94 -7.75 15.06 -0.13
N VAL A 95 -8.46 14.04 0.35
CA VAL A 95 -7.89 12.72 0.63
C VAL A 95 -7.49 12.01 -0.67
N LEU A 96 -8.33 12.06 -1.70
CA LEU A 96 -8.06 11.44 -2.99
C LEU A 96 -6.89 12.10 -3.72
N GLU A 97 -6.77 13.42 -3.65
CA GLU A 97 -5.63 14.16 -4.19
C GLU A 97 -4.31 13.74 -3.51
N PHE A 98 -4.30 13.68 -2.17
CA PHE A 98 -3.12 13.19 -1.45
C PHE A 98 -2.83 11.73 -1.80
N SER A 99 -3.85 10.88 -1.89
CA SER A 99 -3.72 9.49 -2.33
C SER A 99 -3.06 9.39 -3.69
N ALA A 100 -3.42 10.26 -4.63
CA ALA A 100 -2.83 10.31 -5.96
C ALA A 100 -1.34 10.67 -5.92
N LEU A 101 -0.98 11.71 -5.18
CA LEU A 101 0.40 12.17 -5.02
C LEU A 101 1.28 11.10 -4.35
N TYR A 102 0.80 10.56 -3.25
CA TYR A 102 1.49 9.52 -2.49
C TYR A 102 1.67 8.24 -3.31
N SER A 103 0.61 7.77 -3.98
CA SER A 103 0.67 6.59 -4.85
C SER A 103 1.62 6.82 -6.02
N GLY A 104 1.58 8.01 -6.64
CA GLY A 104 2.50 8.41 -7.71
C GLY A 104 3.97 8.41 -7.27
N LEU A 105 4.26 8.91 -6.07
CA LEU A 105 5.61 8.84 -5.49
C LEU A 105 6.08 7.39 -5.33
N LEU A 106 5.23 6.50 -4.82
CA LEU A 106 5.56 5.08 -4.67
C LEU A 106 5.76 4.37 -6.01
N VAL A 107 5.02 4.75 -7.06
CA VAL A 107 5.27 4.26 -8.42
C VAL A 107 6.69 4.60 -8.85
N ILE A 108 7.08 5.88 -8.74
CA ILE A 108 8.41 6.34 -9.17
C ILE A 108 9.50 5.59 -8.41
N LEU A 109 9.40 5.51 -7.08
CA LEU A 109 10.38 4.81 -6.24
C LEU A 109 10.42 3.30 -6.54
N GLY A 110 9.26 2.69 -6.74
CA GLY A 110 9.17 1.26 -7.05
C GLY A 110 9.75 0.93 -8.43
N LEU A 111 9.60 1.80 -9.42
CA LEU A 111 10.22 1.64 -10.74
C LEU A 111 11.75 1.61 -10.68
N PHE A 112 12.38 2.31 -9.72
CA PHE A 112 13.83 2.20 -9.49
C PHE A 112 14.22 0.88 -8.80
N CYS A 113 13.37 0.31 -7.95
CA CYS A 113 13.64 -0.95 -7.26
C CYS A 113 13.76 -2.12 -8.25
N ILE A 114 12.88 -2.19 -9.24
CA ILE A 114 12.77 -3.32 -10.18
C ILE A 114 14.08 -3.63 -10.93
N PRO A 115 14.72 -2.69 -11.68
CA PRO A 115 15.93 -3.00 -12.43
C PRO A 115 17.13 -3.31 -11.52
N VAL A 116 17.21 -2.69 -10.34
CA VAL A 116 18.28 -2.95 -9.35
C VAL A 116 18.20 -4.40 -8.85
N LEU A 117 17.00 -4.83 -8.44
CA LEU A 117 16.74 -6.20 -8.00
C LEU A 117 16.94 -7.21 -9.14
N TRP A 118 16.49 -6.89 -10.35
CA TRP A 118 16.59 -7.79 -11.51
C TRP A 118 18.03 -8.05 -11.93
N LYS A 119 18.88 -7.02 -11.84
CA LYS A 119 20.33 -7.11 -12.09
C LYS A 119 21.10 -7.86 -10.99
N GLY A 120 20.46 -8.11 -9.85
CA GLY A 120 21.07 -8.85 -8.73
C GLY A 120 21.87 -7.99 -7.76
N ASP A 121 21.73 -6.65 -7.80
CA ASP A 121 22.37 -5.78 -6.81
C ASP A 121 21.61 -5.88 -5.47
N ARG A 122 22.06 -6.83 -4.65
CA ARG A 122 21.42 -7.21 -3.39
C ARG A 122 21.38 -6.06 -2.39
N GLU A 123 22.52 -5.41 -2.17
CA GLU A 123 22.65 -4.43 -1.08
C GLU A 123 21.80 -3.20 -1.37
N LEU A 124 21.90 -2.66 -2.58
CA LEU A 124 21.09 -1.52 -2.99
C LEU A 124 19.62 -1.90 -3.09
N GLY A 125 19.30 -3.06 -3.69
CA GLY A 125 17.92 -3.53 -3.86
C GLY A 125 17.16 -3.69 -2.54
N ILE A 126 17.78 -4.32 -1.53
CA ILE A 126 17.15 -4.49 -0.21
C ILE A 126 16.92 -3.13 0.47
N LYS A 127 17.89 -2.21 0.40
CA LYS A 127 17.75 -0.87 0.98
C LYS A 127 16.65 -0.07 0.31
N LEU A 128 16.58 -0.10 -1.03
CA LEU A 128 15.55 0.60 -1.79
C LEU A 128 14.15 0.06 -1.48
N VAL A 129 13.97 -1.26 -1.45
CA VAL A 129 12.67 -1.86 -1.09
C VAL A 129 12.32 -1.56 0.37
N GLY A 130 13.28 -1.62 1.30
CA GLY A 130 13.06 -1.26 2.69
C GLY A 130 12.61 0.20 2.85
N ALA A 131 13.25 1.13 2.13
CA ALA A 131 12.83 2.53 2.09
C ALA A 131 11.43 2.69 1.48
N TRP A 132 11.13 1.98 0.40
CA TRP A 132 9.81 1.97 -0.23
C TRP A 132 8.73 1.51 0.75
N ILE A 133 8.95 0.42 1.49
CA ILE A 133 8.02 -0.07 2.51
C ILE A 133 7.85 0.95 3.64
N GLY A 134 8.94 1.58 4.09
CA GLY A 134 8.88 2.63 5.11
C GLY A 134 8.04 3.83 4.68
N ILE A 135 8.21 4.29 3.45
CA ILE A 135 7.41 5.38 2.87
C ILE A 135 5.96 4.93 2.70
N ASN A 136 5.72 3.69 2.28
CA ASN A 136 4.37 3.14 2.14
C ASN A 136 3.63 3.05 3.49
N LEU A 137 4.33 2.65 4.56
CA LEU A 137 3.77 2.66 5.91
C LEU A 137 3.43 4.07 6.37
N LEU A 138 4.36 5.02 6.22
CA LEU A 138 4.14 6.42 6.62
C LEU A 138 3.00 7.06 5.86
N GLY A 139 2.94 6.90 4.54
CA GLY A 139 1.85 7.43 3.73
C GLY A 139 0.51 6.78 4.07
N GLY A 140 0.48 5.48 4.37
CA GLY A 140 -0.72 4.81 4.90
C GLY A 140 -1.21 5.41 6.22
N VAL A 141 -0.30 5.73 7.15
CA VAL A 141 -0.66 6.39 8.42
C VAL A 141 -1.18 7.81 8.19
N VAL A 142 -0.57 8.58 7.29
CA VAL A 142 -1.04 9.93 6.96
C VAL A 142 -2.42 9.87 6.28
N MET A 143 -2.62 8.98 5.32
CA MET A 143 -3.92 8.73 4.69
C MET A 143 -4.99 8.40 5.73
N MET A 144 -4.69 7.45 6.62
CA MET A 144 -5.57 7.06 7.71
C MET A 144 -5.94 8.27 8.60
N TRP A 145 -4.96 9.11 8.92
CA TRP A 145 -5.20 10.34 9.69
C TRP A 145 -6.08 11.34 8.93
N MET A 146 -5.85 11.53 7.63
CA MET A 146 -6.67 12.43 6.81
C MET A 146 -8.12 11.94 6.71
N VAL A 147 -8.34 10.66 6.41
CA VAL A 147 -9.69 10.06 6.40
C VAL A 147 -10.34 10.17 7.78
N SER A 148 -9.60 10.00 8.87
CA SER A 148 -10.16 10.12 10.23
C SER A 148 -10.69 11.53 10.56
N LYS A 149 -10.25 12.56 9.83
CA LYS A 149 -10.76 13.93 9.99
C LYS A 149 -12.08 14.16 9.27
N VAL A 150 -12.28 13.47 8.15
CA VAL A 150 -13.50 13.56 7.34
C VAL A 150 -14.57 12.59 7.85
N GLY A 151 -14.14 11.39 8.25
CA GLY A 151 -15.01 10.24 8.48
C GLY A 151 -14.80 9.20 7.37
N PHE A 152 -14.97 7.93 7.72
CA PHE A 152 -15.01 6.80 6.77
C PHE A 152 -16.40 6.63 6.14
N TYR A 153 -17.42 7.26 6.71
CA TYR A 153 -18.80 7.25 6.25
C TYR A 153 -19.47 8.58 6.64
N PRO A 154 -20.32 9.17 5.77
CA PRO A 154 -21.03 10.42 6.09
C PRO A 154 -21.90 10.25 7.34
N GLN A 155 -21.99 11.30 8.17
CA GLN A 155 -22.69 11.26 9.46
C GLN A 155 -24.20 11.48 9.29
N LEU A 156 -24.82 10.66 8.46
CA LEU A 156 -26.24 10.75 8.13
C LEU A 156 -27.10 10.33 9.34
N ASP A 157 -28.06 11.15 9.73
CA ASP A 157 -29.05 10.80 10.75
C ASP A 157 -30.23 10.06 10.10
N PHE A 158 -30.34 8.75 10.35
CA PHE A 158 -31.44 7.94 9.81
C PHE A 158 -32.74 8.07 10.63
N GLY A 159 -32.77 8.94 11.63
CA GLY A 159 -33.92 9.20 12.47
C GLY A 159 -34.08 8.19 13.61
N PRO A 160 -34.91 8.50 14.62
CA PRO A 160 -35.01 7.72 15.86
C PRO A 160 -35.48 6.28 15.64
N GLU A 161 -36.26 6.05 14.58
CA GLU A 161 -36.89 4.76 14.27
C GLU A 161 -35.90 3.76 13.63
N ALA A 162 -34.85 4.26 12.99
CA ALA A 162 -33.81 3.46 12.33
C ALA A 162 -32.49 3.41 13.13
N GLY A 163 -32.48 3.90 14.38
CA GLY A 163 -31.29 3.92 15.24
C GLY A 163 -30.43 5.18 15.14
N GLY A 164 -30.96 6.25 14.54
CA GLY A 164 -30.29 7.56 14.45
C GLY A 164 -28.90 7.47 13.83
N THR A 165 -27.90 8.00 14.54
CA THR A 165 -26.49 8.02 14.10
C THR A 165 -25.68 6.78 14.52
N GLU A 166 -26.29 5.79 15.19
CA GLU A 166 -25.55 4.62 15.70
C GLU A 166 -24.91 3.79 14.58
N ILE A 167 -25.60 3.65 13.44
CA ILE A 167 -25.11 2.89 12.28
C ILE A 167 -23.88 3.57 11.65
N PRO A 168 -23.92 4.85 11.25
CA PRO A 168 -22.74 5.59 10.78
C PRO A 168 -21.57 5.54 11.76
N GLU A 169 -21.82 5.67 13.07
CA GLU A 169 -20.78 5.64 14.09
C GLU A 169 -20.11 4.26 14.19
N ALA A 170 -20.89 3.19 14.12
CA ALA A 170 -20.38 1.82 14.08
C ALA A 170 -19.54 1.56 12.82
N ILE A 171 -20.02 1.98 11.64
CA ILE A 171 -19.26 1.85 10.38
C ILE A 171 -17.95 2.62 10.48
N ASN A 172 -17.97 3.86 10.96
CA ASN A 172 -16.79 4.69 11.14
C ASN A 172 -15.76 4.03 12.07
N THR A 173 -16.21 3.52 13.22
CA THR A 173 -15.34 2.87 14.21
C THR A 173 -14.72 1.59 13.66
N LEU A 174 -15.53 0.71 13.05
CA LEU A 174 -15.06 -0.53 12.45
C LEU A 174 -14.10 -0.26 11.30
N SER A 175 -14.41 0.71 10.44
CA SER A 175 -13.56 1.11 9.31
C SER A 175 -12.24 1.67 9.79
N ALA A 176 -12.23 2.43 10.89
CA ALA A 176 -10.99 2.96 11.44
C ALA A 176 -10.08 1.85 11.98
N ILE A 177 -10.63 0.89 12.72
CA ILE A 177 -9.89 -0.27 13.24
C ILE A 177 -9.37 -1.14 12.08
N ALA A 178 -10.23 -1.45 11.12
CA ALA A 178 -9.91 -2.30 9.98
C ALA A 178 -8.80 -1.66 9.12
N SER A 179 -8.89 -0.35 8.85
CA SER A 179 -7.88 0.42 8.12
C SER A 179 -6.53 0.40 8.85
N GLY A 180 -6.52 0.66 10.17
CA GLY A 180 -5.30 0.59 10.97
C GLY A 180 -4.67 -0.80 10.97
N ALA A 181 -5.47 -1.85 11.15
CA ALA A 181 -5.00 -3.23 11.12
C ALA A 181 -4.45 -3.63 9.75
N GLN A 182 -5.13 -3.25 8.67
CA GLN A 182 -4.71 -3.51 7.29
C GLN A 182 -3.33 -2.89 6.98
N ILE A 183 -3.08 -1.64 7.41
CA ILE A 183 -1.79 -0.97 7.24
C ILE A 183 -0.66 -1.76 7.91
N VAL A 184 -0.87 -2.18 9.16
CA VAL A 184 0.13 -2.94 9.93
C VAL A 184 0.39 -4.30 9.31
N ILE A 185 -0.68 -5.03 8.96
CA ILE A 185 -0.58 -6.38 8.38
C ILE A 185 0.10 -6.33 7.01
N CYS A 186 -0.31 -5.42 6.13
CA CYS A 186 0.25 -5.28 4.78
C CYS A 186 1.75 -5.00 4.83
N ASN A 187 2.17 -3.97 5.59
CA ASN A 187 3.57 -3.63 5.70
C ASN A 187 4.37 -4.69 6.46
N GLY A 188 3.77 -5.37 7.44
CA GLY A 188 4.38 -6.49 8.14
C GLY A 188 4.70 -7.68 7.22
N ILE A 189 3.77 -8.04 6.33
CA ILE A 189 3.98 -9.09 5.32
C ILE A 189 5.11 -8.69 4.36
N LEU A 190 5.11 -7.44 3.86
CA LEU A 190 6.16 -6.95 2.98
C LEU A 190 7.54 -6.98 3.65
N LEU A 191 7.63 -6.58 4.93
CA LEU A 191 8.87 -6.68 5.70
C LEU A 191 9.30 -8.13 5.90
N ALA A 192 8.38 -9.05 6.18
CA ALA A 192 8.70 -10.46 6.32
C ALA A 192 9.27 -11.05 5.01
N ILE A 193 8.67 -10.70 3.87
CA ILE A 193 9.19 -11.07 2.54
C ILE A 193 10.59 -10.48 2.33
N LEU A 194 10.79 -9.20 2.65
CA LEU A 194 12.09 -8.55 2.50
C LEU A 194 13.16 -9.21 3.38
N VAL A 195 12.85 -9.55 4.63
CA VAL A 195 13.75 -10.26 5.55
C VAL A 195 14.09 -11.66 5.03
N LEU A 196 13.09 -12.39 4.53
CA LEU A 196 13.29 -13.71 3.92
C LEU A 196 14.23 -13.62 2.72
N VAL A 197 13.97 -12.69 1.80
CA VAL A 197 14.82 -12.46 0.62
C VAL A 197 16.22 -12.02 1.04
N ALA A 198 16.35 -11.14 2.02
CA ALA A 198 17.64 -10.70 2.54
C ALA A 198 18.44 -11.86 3.14
N SER A 199 17.79 -12.77 3.86
CA SER A 199 18.41 -13.98 4.42
C SER A 199 18.87 -14.94 3.32
N LYS A 200 18.00 -15.26 2.36
CA LYS A 200 18.25 -16.28 1.35
C LYS A 200 19.10 -15.83 0.16
N SER A 201 19.25 -14.52 -0.04
CA SER A 201 20.13 -13.95 -1.07
C SER A 201 21.58 -13.76 -0.60
N LYS A 202 21.90 -14.03 0.68
CA LYS A 202 23.25 -13.86 1.21
C LYS A 202 24.14 -15.04 0.76
N PRO A 203 25.33 -14.81 0.20
CA PRO A 203 26.26 -15.89 -0.11
C PRO A 203 26.76 -16.56 1.17
N GLU A 204 26.88 -17.89 1.14
CA GLU A 204 27.45 -18.65 2.25
C GLU A 204 28.92 -18.25 2.42
N THR A 205 29.30 -17.86 3.64
CA THR A 205 30.71 -17.62 3.95
C THR A 205 31.39 -18.97 4.12
N SER A 206 32.21 -19.37 3.15
CA SER A 206 33.22 -20.40 3.36
C SER A 206 34.14 -19.93 4.48
N PHE A 207 34.05 -20.58 5.63
CA PHE A 207 35.15 -20.59 6.56
C PHE A 207 36.00 -21.81 6.19
N ASP A 208 37.14 -21.57 5.54
CA ASP A 208 38.21 -22.57 5.50
C ASP A 208 38.67 -22.79 6.93
N ILE A 209 38.10 -23.79 7.60
CA ILE A 209 38.64 -24.28 8.88
C ILE A 209 39.97 -24.94 8.52
N PRO A 210 41.12 -24.39 8.97
CA PRO A 210 42.40 -25.01 8.71
C PRO A 210 42.37 -26.41 9.33
N SER A 211 42.41 -27.44 8.50
CA SER A 211 42.52 -28.80 8.99
C SER A 211 43.85 -28.94 9.73
N GLY A 212 43.80 -29.17 11.04
CA GLY A 212 44.98 -29.49 11.85
C GLY A 212 45.67 -30.81 11.45
N PHE A 213 45.16 -31.50 10.42
CA PHE A 213 45.69 -32.75 9.88
C PHE A 213 46.55 -32.55 8.62
N ARG A 214 46.77 -31.33 8.13
CA ARG A 214 47.72 -31.08 7.03
C ARG A 214 49.05 -30.55 7.57
N PRO A 215 50.19 -31.22 7.29
CA PRO A 215 51.51 -30.64 7.51
C PRO A 215 51.66 -29.36 6.69
N SER A 216 52.19 -28.30 7.31
CA SER A 216 52.60 -27.09 6.61
C SER A 216 53.76 -27.43 5.66
N GLU A 217 53.48 -27.60 4.37
CA GLU A 217 54.55 -27.67 3.38
C GLU A 217 55.26 -26.30 3.32
N PRO A 218 56.60 -26.27 3.44
CA PRO A 218 57.34 -25.02 3.37
C PRO A 218 57.31 -24.47 1.93
N PRO A 219 57.40 -23.14 1.76
CA PRO A 219 57.38 -22.52 0.44
C PRO A 219 58.57 -23.02 -0.39
N GLN A 220 58.29 -23.55 -1.57
CA GLN A 220 59.32 -23.85 -2.56
C GLN A 220 59.85 -22.53 -3.13
N SER A 221 61.15 -22.30 -2.93
CA SER A 221 61.94 -21.19 -3.50
C SER A 221 62.16 -21.35 -4.99
#